data_AF-A0A6N7MB52-F1
#
_entry.id   AF-A0A6N7MB52-F1
#
_cell.length_a   1.000
_cell.length_b   1.000
_cell.length_c   1.000
_cell.angle_alpha   90.00
_cell.angle_beta   90.00
_cell.angle_gamma   90.00
#
_symmetry.space_group_name_H-M   'P 1'
#
loop_
_entity.id
_entity.type
_entity.pdbx_description
1 polymer ?
#
loop_
_entity_poly.entity_id
_entity_poly.type
_entity_poly.pdbx_seq_one_letter_code
_entity_poly.pdbx_strand_id
1 'polypeptide(L)'
;MGGGKNPKKLTQTDAWRGAEFAFADVVVGTRMPFLGEPLNEKQVDKRMAAILEDCPRFFPALFQRGLYHVSIGSGKKADSFLDRGFELIIELLEGEELIDVVDELIESLENRLRYDLCCRYLKKLAEMYPEQALYYDYWAGSELRSRNGSVEEARKLQEKASSSFCIFTWSTGRSKKSMKVALTLCFFR
;
A
#
# COMPACT_ATOMS: atom_id res chain seq x y z
N MET A 1 12.49 -25.07 16.65
CA MET A 1 13.03 -25.03 15.28
C MET A 1 12.46 -23.79 14.57
N GLY A 2 13.11 -22.63 14.75
CA GLY A 2 12.71 -21.38 14.13
C GLY A 2 13.38 -21.22 12.78
N GLY A 3 12.70 -21.63 11.71
CA GLY A 3 13.13 -21.31 10.35
C GLY A 3 12.78 -19.87 10.06
N GLY A 4 13.74 -18.95 10.25
CA GLY A 4 13.63 -17.57 9.81
C GLY A 4 13.42 -17.54 8.30
N LYS A 5 12.17 -17.30 7.87
CA LYS A 5 11.85 -17.07 6.47
C LYS A 5 12.39 -15.70 6.12
N ASN A 6 13.50 -15.65 5.40
CA ASN A 6 14.06 -14.41 4.91
C ASN A 6 13.21 -13.95 3.70
N PRO A 7 12.37 -12.91 3.83
CA PRO A 7 11.36 -12.56 2.82
C PRO A 7 11.99 -12.20 1.46
N LYS A 8 13.19 -11.61 1.47
CA LYS A 8 14.01 -11.33 0.28
C LYS A 8 14.32 -12.56 -0.59
N LYS A 9 14.20 -13.77 -0.02
CA LYS A 9 14.40 -15.02 -0.77
C LYS A 9 13.16 -15.44 -1.55
N LEU A 10 11.95 -15.01 -1.16
CA LEU A 10 10.71 -15.40 -1.84
C LEU A 10 10.58 -14.74 -3.20
N THR A 11 10.85 -13.43 -3.28
CA THR A 11 10.80 -12.64 -4.52
C THR A 11 11.82 -13.11 -5.56
N GLN A 12 12.83 -13.87 -5.13
CA GLN A 12 13.87 -14.44 -5.99
C GLN A 12 13.55 -15.86 -6.50
N THR A 13 12.43 -16.45 -6.08
CA THR A 13 12.05 -17.80 -6.52
C THR A 13 11.60 -17.83 -7.98
N ASP A 14 11.75 -18.98 -8.65
CA ASP A 14 11.26 -19.15 -10.02
C ASP A 14 9.73 -18.97 -10.10
N ALA A 15 9.00 -19.41 -9.08
CA ALA A 15 7.56 -19.21 -8.99
C ALA A 15 7.19 -17.72 -8.96
N TRP A 16 7.92 -16.91 -8.18
CA TRP A 16 7.69 -15.47 -8.11
C TRP A 16 8.02 -14.78 -9.43
N ARG A 17 9.19 -15.07 -10.02
CA ARG A 17 9.57 -14.50 -11.32
C ARG A 17 8.60 -14.90 -12.44
N GLY A 18 8.11 -16.14 -12.42
CA GLY A 18 7.06 -16.60 -13.33
C GLY A 18 5.76 -15.80 -13.15
N ALA A 19 5.35 -15.56 -11.90
CA ALA A 19 4.18 -14.74 -11.58
C ALA A 19 4.36 -13.28 -12.01
N GLU A 20 5.53 -12.66 -11.81
CA GLU A 20 5.84 -11.31 -12.29
C GLU A 20 5.74 -11.21 -13.81
N PHE A 21 6.31 -12.18 -14.53
CA PHE A 21 6.25 -12.21 -15.99
C PHE A 21 4.81 -12.38 -16.48
N ALA A 22 4.05 -13.30 -15.90
CA ALA A 22 2.64 -13.50 -16.23
C ALA A 22 1.80 -12.27 -15.91
N PHE A 23 2.06 -11.60 -14.79
CA PHE A 23 1.40 -10.36 -14.40
C PHE A 23 1.70 -9.23 -15.40
N ALA A 24 2.96 -9.06 -15.79
CA ALA A 24 3.37 -8.09 -16.78
C ALA A 24 2.70 -8.34 -18.14
N ASP A 25 2.57 -9.60 -18.57
CA ASP A 25 1.82 -9.97 -19.78
C ASP A 25 0.35 -9.50 -19.71
N VAL A 26 -0.31 -9.67 -18.56
CA VAL A 26 -1.69 -9.18 -18.37
C VAL A 26 -1.76 -7.65 -18.47
N VAL A 27 -0.84 -6.95 -17.79
CA VAL A 27 -0.82 -5.47 -17.79
C VAL A 27 -0.57 -4.93 -19.20
N VAL A 28 0.42 -5.49 -19.91
CA VAL A 28 0.74 -5.12 -21.29
C VAL A 28 -0.43 -5.45 -22.21
N GLY A 29 -1.00 -6.65 -22.13
CA GLY A 29 -2.15 -7.05 -22.96
C GLY A 29 -3.42 -6.22 -22.72
N THR A 30 -3.53 -5.56 -21.57
CA THR A 30 -4.64 -4.65 -21.27
C THR A 30 -4.39 -3.24 -21.83
N ARG A 31 -3.15 -2.75 -21.80
CA ARG A 31 -2.80 -1.36 -22.18
C ARG A 31 -2.33 -1.21 -23.63
N MET A 32 -1.68 -2.23 -24.16
CA MET A 32 -1.07 -2.27 -25.51
C MET A 32 -1.31 -3.64 -26.13
N PRO A 33 -2.54 -3.94 -26.59
CA PRO A 33 -2.80 -5.20 -27.26
C PRO A 33 -2.10 -5.20 -28.62
N PHE A 34 -0.99 -5.92 -28.72
CA PHE A 34 -0.23 -6.02 -29.98
C PHE A 34 -1.00 -6.82 -31.06
N LEU A 35 -1.85 -7.77 -30.65
CA LEU A 35 -2.69 -8.59 -31.53
C LEU A 35 -4.02 -8.90 -30.84
N GLY A 36 -5.06 -8.14 -31.17
CA GLY A 36 -6.44 -8.39 -30.73
C GLY A 36 -7.07 -7.28 -29.88
N GLU A 37 -8.24 -7.57 -29.33
CA GLU A 37 -8.94 -6.67 -28.40
C GLU A 37 -8.23 -6.63 -27.04
N PRO A 38 -8.22 -5.47 -26.35
CA PRO A 38 -7.76 -5.39 -24.97
C PRO A 38 -8.47 -6.42 -24.09
N LEU A 39 -7.74 -6.96 -23.10
CA LEU A 39 -8.36 -7.83 -22.11
C LEU A 39 -9.45 -7.08 -21.35
N ASN A 40 -10.65 -7.65 -21.29
CA ASN A 40 -11.70 -7.11 -20.43
C ASN A 40 -11.46 -7.49 -18.96
N GLU A 41 -12.12 -6.80 -18.04
CA GLU A 41 -11.91 -6.97 -16.60
C GLU A 41 -12.11 -8.42 -16.10
N LYS A 42 -13.05 -9.17 -16.69
CA LYS A 42 -13.26 -10.59 -16.34
C LYS A 42 -12.11 -11.48 -16.80
N GLN A 43 -11.55 -11.19 -17.97
CA GLN A 43 -10.37 -11.91 -18.48
C GLN A 43 -9.15 -11.59 -17.62
N VAL A 44 -8.99 -10.33 -17.20
CA VAL A 44 -7.94 -9.92 -16.26
C VAL A 44 -8.09 -10.68 -14.94
N ASP A 45 -9.28 -10.70 -14.31
CA ASP A 45 -9.50 -11.44 -13.05
C ASP A 45 -9.20 -12.94 -13.21
N LYS A 46 -9.62 -13.56 -14.33
CA LYS A 46 -9.33 -14.97 -14.60
C LYS A 46 -7.82 -15.23 -14.70
N ARG A 47 -7.06 -14.35 -15.36
CA ARG A 47 -5.60 -14.49 -15.47
C ARG A 47 -4.91 -14.26 -14.12
N MET A 48 -5.38 -13.29 -13.33
CA MET A 48 -4.89 -13.09 -11.96
C MET A 48 -5.17 -14.30 -11.06
N ALA A 49 -6.32 -14.96 -11.23
CA ALA A 49 -6.62 -16.20 -10.52
C ALA A 49 -5.62 -17.31 -10.85
N ALA A 50 -5.27 -17.49 -12.13
CA ALA A 50 -4.27 -18.46 -12.56
C ALA A 50 -2.88 -18.16 -11.98
N ILE A 51 -2.45 -16.89 -11.96
CA ILE A 51 -1.19 -16.47 -11.32
C ILE A 51 -1.16 -16.88 -9.84
N LEU A 52 -2.30 -16.77 -9.14
CA LEU A 52 -2.41 -17.13 -7.72
C LEU A 52 -2.52 -18.63 -7.47
N GLU A 53 -2.91 -19.43 -8.45
CA GLU A 53 -2.83 -20.89 -8.38
C GLU A 53 -1.35 -21.34 -8.36
N ASP A 54 -0.52 -20.72 -9.22
CA ASP A 54 0.91 -21.02 -9.31
C ASP A 54 1.74 -20.36 -8.20
N CYS A 55 1.41 -19.11 -7.84
CA CYS A 55 2.08 -18.35 -6.80
C CYS A 55 1.08 -17.69 -5.84
N PRO A 56 0.55 -18.43 -4.84
CA PRO A 56 -0.49 -17.93 -3.92
C PRO A 56 -0.09 -16.73 -3.04
N ARG A 57 1.22 -16.41 -3.00
CA ARG A 57 1.78 -15.31 -2.21
C ARG A 57 2.09 -14.07 -3.05
N PHE A 58 1.77 -14.09 -4.34
CA PHE A 58 2.04 -12.97 -5.24
C PHE A 58 1.03 -11.83 -4.99
N PHE A 59 1.39 -10.91 -4.09
CA PHE A 59 0.49 -9.83 -3.66
C PHE A 59 0.00 -8.91 -4.79
N PRO A 60 0.74 -8.61 -5.87
CA PRO A 60 0.23 -7.75 -6.94
C PRO A 60 -1.04 -8.30 -7.59
N ALA A 61 -1.11 -9.63 -7.80
CA ALA A 61 -2.32 -10.27 -8.32
C ALA A 61 -3.47 -10.23 -7.30
N LEU A 62 -3.19 -10.40 -6.00
CA LEU A 62 -4.22 -10.25 -4.95
C LEU A 62 -4.83 -8.85 -4.97
N PHE A 63 -4.01 -7.80 -5.07
CA PHE A 63 -4.53 -6.43 -5.15
C PHE A 63 -5.36 -6.19 -6.39
N GLN A 64 -4.88 -6.57 -7.57
CA GLN A 64 -5.66 -6.39 -8.80
C GLN A 64 -7.03 -7.07 -8.73
N ARG A 65 -7.09 -8.29 -8.18
CA ARG A 65 -8.38 -8.98 -7.96
C ARG A 65 -9.24 -8.28 -6.92
N GLY A 66 -8.64 -7.83 -5.83
CA GLY A 66 -9.32 -7.04 -4.81
C GLY A 66 -9.99 -5.80 -5.40
N LEU A 67 -9.24 -5.01 -6.17
CA LEU A 67 -9.72 -3.79 -6.84
C LEU A 67 -10.79 -4.07 -7.89
N TYR A 68 -10.68 -5.16 -8.65
CA TYR A 68 -11.73 -5.64 -9.54
C TYR A 68 -13.02 -5.97 -8.77
N HIS A 69 -12.91 -6.70 -7.65
CA HIS A 69 -14.08 -7.02 -6.85
C HIS A 69 -14.71 -5.78 -6.18
N VAL A 70 -13.93 -4.72 -5.92
CA VAL A 70 -14.49 -3.41 -5.54
C VAL A 70 -15.31 -2.81 -6.69
N SER A 71 -14.80 -2.80 -7.93
CA SER A 71 -15.48 -2.15 -9.06
C SER A 71 -16.84 -2.80 -9.38
N ILE A 72 -16.97 -4.10 -9.18
CA ILE A 72 -18.23 -4.83 -9.41
C ILE A 72 -19.13 -4.92 -8.16
N GLY A 73 -18.79 -4.23 -7.07
CA GLY A 73 -19.60 -4.20 -5.83
C GLY A 73 -19.55 -5.46 -4.98
N SER A 74 -18.57 -6.35 -5.18
CA SER A 74 -18.40 -7.59 -4.42
C SER A 74 -17.55 -7.38 -3.16
N GLY A 75 -18.05 -6.54 -2.23
CA GLY A 75 -17.29 -6.05 -1.07
C GLY A 75 -16.58 -7.14 -0.24
N LYS A 76 -17.28 -8.20 0.16
CA LYS A 76 -16.67 -9.28 0.98
C LYS A 76 -15.51 -9.99 0.28
N LYS A 77 -15.61 -10.24 -1.03
CA LYS A 77 -14.52 -10.87 -1.80
C LYS A 77 -13.38 -9.89 -1.99
N ALA A 78 -13.70 -8.63 -2.29
CA ALA A 78 -12.70 -7.57 -2.40
C ALA A 78 -11.86 -7.47 -1.12
N ASP A 79 -12.52 -7.36 0.03
CA ASP A 79 -11.85 -7.23 1.33
C ASP A 79 -10.95 -8.44 1.60
N SER A 80 -11.41 -9.66 1.31
CA SER A 80 -10.59 -10.87 1.50
C SER A 80 -9.30 -10.84 0.68
N PHE A 81 -9.33 -10.35 -0.57
CA PHE A 81 -8.14 -10.27 -1.40
C PHE A 81 -7.22 -9.13 -0.98
N LEU A 82 -7.79 -7.95 -0.70
CA LEU A 82 -7.05 -6.76 -0.29
C LEU A 82 -6.36 -6.98 1.07
N ASP A 83 -7.08 -7.53 2.04
CA ASP A 83 -6.52 -7.84 3.37
C ASP A 83 -5.38 -8.84 3.23
N ARG A 84 -5.56 -9.91 2.44
CA ARG A 84 -4.49 -10.89 2.21
C ARG A 84 -3.27 -10.30 1.49
N GLY A 85 -3.50 -9.45 0.49
CA GLY A 85 -2.43 -8.74 -0.23
C GLY A 85 -1.65 -7.83 0.71
N PHE A 86 -2.35 -7.09 1.58
CA PHE A 86 -1.74 -6.18 2.54
C PHE A 86 -0.90 -6.92 3.58
N GLU A 87 -1.39 -8.04 4.12
CA GLU A 87 -0.59 -8.88 5.02
C GLU A 87 0.70 -9.38 4.35
N LEU A 88 0.66 -9.69 3.06
CA LEU A 88 1.84 -10.12 2.32
C LEU A 88 2.82 -8.98 2.05
N ILE A 89 2.33 -7.76 1.78
CA ILE A 89 3.19 -6.57 1.67
C ILE A 89 4.03 -6.40 2.94
N ILE A 90 3.38 -6.35 4.10
CA ILE A 90 4.08 -6.09 5.37
C ILE A 90 4.93 -7.28 5.84
N GLU A 91 4.66 -8.48 5.33
CA GLU A 91 5.50 -9.67 5.57
C GLU A 91 6.75 -9.67 4.68
N LEU A 92 6.62 -9.20 3.44
CA LEU A 92 7.65 -9.38 2.40
C LEU A 92 8.55 -8.17 2.18
N LEU A 93 8.03 -6.96 2.40
CA LEU A 93 8.69 -5.71 2.07
C LEU A 93 9.12 -4.99 3.35
N GLU A 94 10.21 -4.22 3.25
CA GLU A 94 10.74 -3.40 4.34
C GLU A 94 11.33 -2.10 3.79
N GLY A 95 11.48 -1.09 4.64
CA GLY A 95 12.14 0.16 4.27
C GLY A 95 11.43 0.93 3.16
N GLU A 96 12.20 1.45 2.20
CA GLU A 96 11.71 2.29 1.10
C GLU A 96 10.76 1.54 0.17
N GLU A 97 11.05 0.27 -0.15
CA GLU A 97 10.18 -0.56 -1.00
C GLU A 97 8.78 -0.75 -0.38
N LEU A 98 8.71 -0.91 0.95
CA LEU A 98 7.42 -0.96 1.65
C LEU A 98 6.67 0.38 1.54
N ILE A 99 7.38 1.50 1.66
CA ILE A 99 6.77 2.84 1.59
C ILE A 99 6.17 3.07 0.21
N ASP A 100 6.93 2.81 -0.85
CA ASP A 100 6.51 3.03 -2.23
C ASP A 100 5.26 2.19 -2.57
N VAL A 101 5.28 0.90 -2.22
CA VAL A 101 4.13 0.01 -2.49
C VAL A 101 2.91 0.39 -1.64
N VAL A 102 3.11 0.84 -0.41
CA VAL A 102 2.01 1.35 0.43
C VAL A 102 1.42 2.63 -0.16
N ASP A 103 2.24 3.54 -0.67
CA ASP A 103 1.78 4.79 -1.30
C ASP A 103 0.82 4.50 -2.47
N GLU A 104 1.26 3.65 -3.40
CA GLU A 104 0.44 3.21 -4.55
C GLU A 104 -0.85 2.48 -4.11
N LEU A 105 -0.77 1.67 -3.05
CA LEU A 105 -1.92 0.97 -2.49
C LEU A 105 -2.96 1.97 -1.95
N ILE A 106 -2.52 2.92 -1.13
CA ILE A 106 -3.41 3.91 -0.51
C ILE A 106 -4.05 4.77 -1.60
N GLU A 107 -3.27 5.28 -2.56
CA GLU A 107 -3.80 6.04 -3.69
C GLU A 107 -4.87 5.23 -4.46
N SER A 108 -4.59 3.94 -4.72
CA SER A 108 -5.52 3.05 -5.42
C SER A 108 -6.84 2.83 -4.68
N LEU A 109 -6.81 2.78 -3.35
CA LEU A 109 -7.98 2.63 -2.50
C LEU A 109 -8.77 3.94 -2.36
N GLU A 110 -8.07 5.07 -2.23
CA GLU A 110 -8.69 6.40 -2.19
C GLU A 110 -9.42 6.72 -3.49
N ASN A 111 -8.81 6.40 -4.64
CA ASN A 111 -9.44 6.53 -5.96
C ASN A 111 -10.72 5.69 -6.12
N ARG A 112 -10.93 4.70 -5.25
CA ARG A 112 -12.13 3.86 -5.19
C ARG A 112 -13.01 4.13 -3.96
N LEU A 113 -12.74 5.22 -3.26
CA LEU A 113 -13.46 5.68 -2.07
C LEU A 113 -13.46 4.64 -0.92
N ARG A 114 -12.47 3.74 -0.88
CA ARG A 114 -12.30 2.74 0.18
C ARG A 114 -11.49 3.28 1.37
N TYR A 115 -11.88 4.45 1.86
CA TYR A 115 -11.23 5.10 3.01
C TYR A 115 -11.31 4.26 4.29
N ASP A 116 -12.32 3.37 4.39
CA ASP A 116 -12.41 2.38 5.46
C ASP A 116 -11.19 1.45 5.49
N LEU A 117 -10.73 1.00 4.31
CA LEU A 117 -9.55 0.16 4.20
C LEU A 117 -8.27 0.96 4.45
N CYS A 118 -8.18 2.18 3.90
CA CYS A 118 -7.02 3.05 4.13
C CYS A 118 -6.79 3.27 5.63
N CYS A 119 -7.82 3.68 6.39
CA CYS A 119 -7.69 3.88 7.84
C CYS A 119 -7.24 2.60 8.56
N ARG A 120 -7.80 1.43 8.21
CA ARG A 120 -7.41 0.16 8.84
C ARG A 120 -5.96 -0.21 8.57
N TYR A 121 -5.52 -0.11 7.32
CA TYR A 121 -4.16 -0.47 6.92
C TYR A 121 -3.12 0.50 7.47
N LEU A 122 -3.40 1.81 7.38
CA LEU A 122 -2.50 2.85 7.88
C LEU A 122 -2.38 2.81 9.40
N LYS A 123 -3.48 2.52 10.12
CA LYS A 123 -3.42 2.26 11.56
C LYS A 123 -2.45 1.13 11.90
N LYS A 124 -2.56 -0.01 11.21
CA LYS A 124 -1.66 -1.15 11.45
C LYS A 124 -0.20 -0.81 11.14
N LEU A 125 0.05 -0.08 10.05
CA LEU A 125 1.39 0.39 9.69
C LEU A 125 1.94 1.37 10.73
N ALA A 126 1.13 2.31 11.22
CA ALA A 126 1.52 3.26 12.26
C ALA A 126 1.82 2.56 13.61
N GLU A 127 1.13 1.47 13.93
CA GLU A 127 1.43 0.65 15.09
C GLU A 127 2.75 -0.13 14.94
N MET A 128 3.06 -0.62 13.72
CA MET A 128 4.30 -1.34 13.44
C MET A 128 5.52 -0.41 13.30
N TYR A 129 5.32 0.78 12.75
CA TYR A 129 6.37 1.75 12.41
C TYR A 129 6.01 3.13 13.00
N PRO A 130 6.04 3.27 14.34
CA PRO A 130 5.53 4.45 15.02
C PRO A 130 6.27 5.75 14.72
N GLU A 131 7.51 5.67 14.23
CA GLU A 131 8.32 6.83 13.83
C GLU A 131 8.09 7.26 12.38
N GLN A 132 7.35 6.46 11.59
CA GLN A 132 7.10 6.77 10.19
C GLN A 132 5.96 7.79 10.06
N ALA A 133 6.33 9.07 10.05
CA ALA A 133 5.42 10.22 9.97
C ALA A 133 4.39 10.10 8.83
N LEU A 134 4.82 9.57 7.67
CA LEU A 134 3.99 9.47 6.47
C LEU A 134 2.70 8.65 6.69
N TYR A 135 2.77 7.58 7.49
CA TYR A 135 1.58 6.75 7.75
C TYR A 135 0.51 7.50 8.55
N TYR A 136 0.91 8.39 9.46
CA TYR A 136 -0.03 9.24 10.19
C TYR A 136 -0.64 10.33 9.31
N ASP A 137 0.15 10.88 8.38
CA ASP A 137 -0.31 11.90 7.43
C ASP A 137 -1.37 11.32 6.47
N TYR A 138 -1.07 10.18 5.86
CA TYR A 138 -2.02 9.46 5.01
C TYR A 138 -3.27 9.05 5.79
N TRP A 139 -3.10 8.62 7.04
CA TRP A 139 -4.24 8.21 7.87
C TRP A 139 -5.12 9.42 8.17
N ALA A 140 -4.55 10.56 8.55
CA ALA A 140 -5.32 11.78 8.79
C ALA A 140 -6.16 12.17 7.55
N GLY A 141 -5.58 12.10 6.36
CA GLY A 141 -6.27 12.36 5.10
C GLY A 141 -7.45 11.41 4.84
N SER A 142 -7.23 10.11 5.03
CA SER A 142 -8.26 9.09 4.90
C SER A 142 -9.35 9.20 5.98
N GLU A 143 -8.99 9.55 7.21
CA GLU A 143 -9.90 9.72 8.34
C GLU A 143 -10.90 10.84 8.05
N LEU A 144 -10.46 11.98 7.52
CA LEU A 144 -11.36 13.08 7.13
C LEU A 144 -12.39 12.70 6.06
N ARG A 145 -12.03 11.77 5.17
CA ARG A 145 -12.86 11.35 4.03
C ARG A 145 -13.68 10.10 4.34
N SER A 146 -13.38 9.42 5.43
CA SER A 146 -14.12 8.26 5.89
C SER A 146 -15.53 8.65 6.34
N ARG A 147 -16.50 7.76 6.06
CA ARG A 147 -17.91 7.97 6.43
C ARG A 147 -18.10 8.20 7.95
N ASN A 148 -17.28 7.54 8.75
CA ASN A 148 -17.32 7.63 10.21
C ASN A 148 -16.15 8.46 10.77
N GLY A 149 -15.53 9.26 9.90
CA GLY A 149 -14.36 10.06 10.20
C GLY A 149 -14.60 11.12 11.26
N SER A 150 -13.53 11.46 11.99
CA SER A 150 -13.53 12.57 12.95
C SER A 150 -12.47 13.59 12.60
N VAL A 151 -12.87 14.86 12.45
CA VAL A 151 -11.94 15.99 12.27
C VAL A 151 -10.96 16.08 13.44
N GLU A 152 -11.43 15.81 14.65
CA GLU A 152 -10.58 15.85 15.84
C GLU A 152 -9.56 14.70 15.84
N GLU A 153 -9.92 13.52 15.35
CA GLU A 153 -8.98 12.42 15.24
C GLU A 153 -7.94 12.67 14.14
N ALA A 154 -8.39 13.14 12.97
CA ALA A 154 -7.49 13.53 11.89
C ALA A 154 -6.49 14.61 12.34
N ARG A 155 -6.92 15.58 13.16
CA ARG A 155 -6.03 16.60 13.75
C ARG A 155 -4.95 15.96 14.63
N LYS A 156 -5.32 15.04 15.53
CA LYS A 156 -4.35 14.34 16.39
C LYS A 156 -3.35 13.52 15.58
N LEU A 157 -3.82 12.85 14.52
CA LEU A 157 -2.96 12.12 13.60
C LEU A 157 -1.96 13.07 12.90
N GLN A 158 -2.41 14.24 12.46
CA GLN A 158 -1.53 15.25 11.85
C GLN A 158 -0.49 15.81 12.83
N GLU A 159 -0.89 16.06 14.08
CA GLU A 159 0.03 16.48 15.15
C GLU A 159 1.11 15.41 15.39
N LYS A 160 0.72 14.13 15.33
CA LYS A 160 1.65 12.99 15.47
C LYS A 160 2.59 12.81 14.27
N ALA A 161 2.10 12.99 13.04
CA ALA A 161 2.95 13.05 11.85
C ALA A 161 4.02 14.14 12.00
N SER A 162 3.60 15.33 12.44
CA SER A 162 4.47 16.50 12.57
C SER A 162 5.55 16.31 13.64
N SER A 163 5.20 15.75 14.80
CA SER A 163 6.15 15.49 15.88
C SER A 163 7.19 14.42 15.49
N SER A 164 6.76 13.38 14.79
CA SER A 164 7.66 12.30 14.30
C SER A 164 8.67 12.82 13.27
N PHE A 165 8.25 13.75 12.40
CA PHE A 165 9.13 14.42 11.44
C PHE A 165 10.23 15.26 12.13
N CYS A 166 9.88 15.95 13.22
CA CYS A 166 10.84 16.73 14.02
C CYS A 166 11.90 15.84 14.69
N ILE A 167 11.53 14.66 15.19
CA ILE A 167 12.47 13.73 15.85
C ILE A 167 13.52 13.20 14.86
N PHE A 168 13.11 12.82 13.65
CA PHE A 168 14.01 12.30 12.62
C PHE A 168 15.04 13.33 12.14
N THR A 169 14.67 14.61 12.05
CA THR A 169 15.60 15.68 11.66
C THR A 169 16.62 16.01 12.75
N TRP A 170 16.29 15.80 14.03
CA TRP A 170 17.18 16.07 15.15
C TRP A 170 18.20 14.95 15.38
N SER A 171 17.81 13.69 15.21
CA SER A 171 18.67 12.52 15.45
C SER A 171 19.68 12.25 14.32
N THR A 172 19.41 12.68 13.09
CA THR A 172 20.26 12.39 11.91
C THR A 172 21.33 13.44 11.61
N GLY A 173 21.47 14.48 12.44
CA GLY A 173 22.59 15.44 12.33
C GLY A 173 22.69 16.18 10.99
N ARG A 174 21.61 16.31 10.21
CA ARG A 174 21.63 17.09 8.97
C ARG A 174 21.76 18.58 9.28
N SER A 175 22.90 19.14 8.88
CA SER A 175 23.39 20.53 8.99
C SER A 175 22.33 21.64 9.11
N LYS A 176 22.66 22.64 9.96
CA LYS A 176 21.94 23.88 10.34
C LYS A 176 21.25 24.67 9.19
N LYS A 177 21.54 24.39 7.92
CA LYS A 177 20.83 25.01 6.77
C LYS A 177 19.42 24.46 6.56
N SER A 178 19.16 23.18 6.89
CA SER A 178 17.82 22.57 6.78
C SER A 178 16.88 22.92 7.94
N MET A 179 17.42 23.41 9.07
CA MET A 179 16.62 23.88 10.21
C MET A 179 15.75 25.11 9.89
N LYS A 180 16.14 25.96 8.93
CA LYS A 180 15.33 27.15 8.58
C LYS A 180 13.99 26.81 7.92
N VAL A 181 13.91 25.69 7.19
CA VAL A 181 12.65 25.29 6.54
C VAL A 181 11.73 24.55 7.52
N ALA A 182 12.29 23.68 8.39
CA ALA A 182 11.51 22.97 9.40
C ALA A 182 10.93 23.91 10.50
N LEU A 183 11.69 24.90 10.95
CA LEU A 183 11.19 25.87 11.94
C LEU A 183 10.15 26.84 11.37
N THR A 184 10.10 27.04 10.05
CA THR A 184 9.08 27.92 9.44
C THR A 184 7.72 27.24 9.33
N LEU A 185 7.67 25.90 9.25
CA LEU A 185 6.43 25.12 9.26
C LEU A 185 5.87 24.84 10.66
N CYS A 186 6.73 24.80 11.70
CA CYS A 186 6.27 24.64 13.09
C CYS A 186 5.81 25.94 13.78
N PHE A 187 6.08 27.12 13.21
CA PHE A 187 5.72 28.42 13.83
C PHE A 187 4.60 29.19 13.13
N PHE A 188 4.01 28.65 12.05
CA PHE A 188 2.81 29.20 11.41
C PHE A 188 1.64 28.21 11.47
N ARG A 189 1.17 27.93 12.70
CA ARG A 189 -0.25 27.66 12.97
C ARG A 189 -0.57 27.77 14.45
#